data_AF-A0A536QR38-F1
#
_entry.id   AF-A0A536QR38-F1
#
_cell.length_a   1.000
_cell.length_b   1.000
_cell.length_c   1.000
_cell.angle_alpha   90.00
_cell.angle_beta   90.00
_cell.angle_gamma   90.00
#
_symmetry.space_group_name_H-M   'P 1'
#
loop_
_entity.id
_entity.type
_entity.pdbx_description
1 polymer ?
#
loop_
_entity_poly.entity_id
_entity_poly.type
_entity_poly.pdbx_seq_one_letter_code
_entity_poly.pdbx_strand_id
1 'polypeptide(L)'
;MLPIGVVFAFIGRQLGRVLGLAFNWATIVLFGRVPKDRQLFLSGMAGASVAWPIVLAGIALPSFATFVFGLFTVPDWLHPWVRLVMLALAVVLPLVVGALSSRLPDADKRPRGRALAATVLRGYPNALALFVVIAWMMFVAPIGKLRALAKRWDSVHVPIAVKPGRYERVVADLAGALERAGINVRRRRAPWAYEVPGKVLAVLGGESVRTLVPTRLSQLAHPEFEMTLHPMDLAMLGKSRTLAHARAAIVRELTFTEAYQTWTKEAQVFEDRLARSARGDGELETIGADLKRADLDFEEWEILYRLLLQVRLRVSPTESDEVDVRDEPVPPLRERVAAAVRVLAGQQNGGAR
;
A
#
# COMPACT_ATOMS: atom_id res chain seq x y z
N MET A 1 3.36 -43.10 5.95
CA MET A 1 2.87 -42.09 6.92
C MET A 1 3.86 -40.94 6.92
N LEU A 2 3.45 -39.75 6.49
CA LEU A 2 4.33 -38.57 6.50
C LEU A 2 4.70 -38.26 7.96
N PRO A 3 6.00 -38.10 8.31
CA PRO A 3 6.38 -37.79 9.67
C PRO A 3 5.70 -36.47 10.05
N ILE A 4 5.01 -36.44 11.19
CA ILE A 4 4.34 -35.25 11.73
C ILE A 4 5.33 -34.06 11.76
N GLY A 5 6.62 -34.31 11.99
CA GLY A 5 7.68 -33.31 11.91
C GLY A 5 7.86 -32.64 10.54
N VAL A 6 7.62 -33.33 9.42
CA VAL A 6 7.69 -32.74 8.07
C VAL A 6 6.49 -31.82 7.83
N VAL A 7 5.31 -32.19 8.33
CA VAL A 7 4.10 -31.35 8.26
C VAL A 7 4.26 -30.10 9.13
N PHE A 8 4.76 -30.22 10.36
CA PHE A 8 5.07 -29.07 11.22
C PHE A 8 6.20 -28.20 10.69
N ALA A 9 7.26 -28.77 10.12
CA ALA A 9 8.34 -28.01 9.51
C ALA A 9 7.87 -27.29 8.23
N PHE A 10 7.01 -27.92 7.42
CA PHE A 10 6.41 -27.31 6.25
C PHE A 10 5.43 -26.20 6.63
N ILE A 11 4.56 -26.45 7.62
CA ILE A 11 3.65 -25.47 8.20
C ILE A 11 4.44 -24.32 8.83
N GLY A 12 5.54 -24.57 9.53
CA GLY A 12 6.39 -23.55 10.13
C GLY A 12 7.14 -22.70 9.09
N ARG A 13 7.69 -23.32 8.03
CA ARG A 13 8.32 -22.61 6.91
C ARG A 13 7.31 -21.84 6.05
N GLN A 14 6.10 -22.35 5.93
CA GLN A 14 5.00 -21.66 5.28
C GLN A 14 4.47 -20.54 6.18
N LEU A 15 4.32 -20.75 7.49
CA LEU A 15 3.95 -19.72 8.45
C LEU A 15 4.98 -18.60 8.42
N GLY A 16 6.28 -18.88 8.45
CA GLY A 16 7.31 -17.84 8.38
C GLY A 16 7.25 -17.01 7.09
N ARG A 17 6.99 -17.65 5.94
CA ARG A 17 6.81 -16.95 4.65
C ARG A 17 5.48 -16.21 4.57
N VAL A 18 4.41 -16.80 5.08
CA VAL A 18 3.06 -16.21 5.13
C VAL A 18 3.01 -15.09 6.16
N LEU A 19 3.73 -15.16 7.27
CA LEU A 19 3.93 -14.09 8.24
C LEU A 19 4.78 -13.00 7.63
N GLY A 20 5.91 -13.30 6.97
CA GLY A 20 6.72 -12.29 6.29
C GLY A 20 5.96 -11.56 5.18
N LEU A 21 5.18 -12.31 4.39
CA LEU A 21 4.27 -11.75 3.38
C LEU A 21 3.14 -10.98 4.06
N ALA A 22 2.40 -11.56 4.99
CA ALA A 22 1.30 -10.90 5.70
C ALA A 22 1.78 -9.66 6.47
N PHE A 23 3.03 -9.62 6.90
CA PHE A 23 3.63 -8.49 7.59
C PHE A 23 4.08 -7.40 6.62
N ASN A 24 4.68 -7.76 5.48
CA ASN A 24 4.96 -6.83 4.40
C ASN A 24 3.65 -6.23 3.84
N TRP A 25 2.64 -7.07 3.64
CA TRP A 25 1.29 -6.68 3.23
C TRP A 25 0.55 -5.88 4.31
N ALA A 26 0.61 -6.27 5.59
CA ALA A 26 0.00 -5.52 6.68
C ALA A 26 0.67 -4.17 6.86
N THR A 27 1.98 -4.06 6.66
CA THR A 27 2.69 -2.78 6.72
C THR A 27 2.23 -1.86 5.58
N ILE A 28 2.11 -2.39 4.35
CA ILE A 28 1.57 -1.63 3.21
C ILE A 28 0.10 -1.25 3.42
N VAL A 29 -0.72 -2.16 3.94
CA VAL A 29 -2.16 -1.93 4.17
C VAL A 29 -2.42 -0.99 5.35
N LEU A 30 -1.59 -1.01 6.39
CA LEU A 30 -1.75 -0.19 7.59
C LEU A 30 -1.09 1.17 7.50
N PHE A 31 0.05 1.26 6.82
CA PHE A 31 0.87 2.47 6.78
C PHE A 31 1.04 3.04 5.38
N GLY A 32 0.50 2.39 4.35
CA GLY A 32 0.77 2.74 2.95
C GLY A 32 2.18 2.32 2.53
N ARG A 33 2.61 2.80 1.36
CA ARG A 33 4.03 2.77 1.01
C ARG A 33 4.77 3.80 1.83
N VAL A 34 5.73 3.31 2.61
CA VAL A 34 6.54 4.14 3.51
C VAL A 34 7.95 4.25 2.93
N PRO A 35 8.58 5.44 2.98
CA PRO A 35 9.98 5.63 2.62
C PRO A 35 10.89 4.51 3.18
N LYS A 36 11.83 4.01 2.36
CA LYS A 36 12.71 2.85 2.69
C LYS A 36 13.49 3.06 4.00
N ASP A 37 13.88 4.29 4.29
CA ASP A 37 14.56 4.70 5.53
C ASP A 37 13.69 4.51 6.78
N ARG A 38 12.36 4.51 6.64
CA ARG A 38 11.42 4.33 7.76
C ARG A 38 10.85 2.91 7.84
N GLN A 39 10.97 2.13 6.77
CA GLN A 39 10.51 0.75 6.73
C GLN A 39 11.16 -0.12 7.81
N LEU A 40 12.46 0.06 8.07
CA LEU A 40 13.18 -0.69 9.10
C LEU A 40 12.61 -0.43 10.51
N PHE A 41 12.27 0.82 10.83
CA PHE A 41 11.67 1.17 12.11
C PHE A 41 10.27 0.57 12.25
N LEU A 42 9.45 0.63 11.20
CA LEU A 42 8.11 0.03 11.18
C LEU A 42 8.16 -1.49 11.34
N SER A 43 9.08 -2.16 10.63
CA SER A 43 9.25 -3.60 10.76
C SER A 43 9.73 -3.99 12.15
N GLY A 44 10.65 -3.21 12.74
CA GLY A 44 11.10 -3.43 14.11
C GLY A 44 9.97 -3.28 15.13
N MET A 45 9.14 -2.25 15.00
CA MET A 45 7.99 -2.01 15.88
C MET A 45 6.97 -3.13 15.79
N ALA A 46 6.58 -3.51 14.58
CA ALA A 46 5.56 -4.53 14.39
C ALA A 46 6.09 -5.93 14.81
N GLY A 47 7.39 -6.22 14.59
CA GLY A 47 8.02 -7.45 15.09
C GLY A 47 8.05 -7.51 16.61
N ALA A 48 8.48 -6.43 17.27
CA ALA A 48 8.47 -6.32 18.73
C ALA A 48 7.05 -6.42 19.33
N SER A 49 6.06 -5.86 18.62
CA SER A 49 4.65 -5.89 19.02
C SER A 49 4.05 -7.29 18.94
N VAL A 50 4.43 -8.11 17.96
CA VAL A 50 4.02 -9.52 17.87
C VAL A 50 4.76 -10.39 18.89
N ALA A 51 6.05 -10.14 19.09
CA ALA A 51 6.86 -10.88 20.05
C ALA A 51 6.36 -10.67 21.51
N TRP A 52 5.90 -9.47 21.85
CA TRP A 52 5.56 -9.13 23.23
C TRP A 52 4.45 -10.01 23.85
N PRO A 53 3.28 -10.23 23.20
CA PRO A 53 2.27 -11.15 23.70
C PRO A 53 2.71 -12.61 23.74
N ILE A 54 3.61 -13.05 22.85
CA ILE A 54 4.17 -14.41 22.90
C ILE A 54 5.01 -14.58 24.17
N VAL A 55 5.81 -13.56 24.53
CA VAL A 55 6.59 -13.53 25.77
C VAL A 55 5.65 -13.54 26.98
N LEU A 56 4.62 -12.69 27.00
CA LEU A 56 3.63 -12.65 28.08
C LEU A 56 2.90 -13.99 28.24
N ALA A 57 2.49 -14.61 27.13
CA ALA A 57 1.86 -15.92 27.14
C ALA A 57 2.81 -16.99 27.69
N GLY A 58 4.09 -16.95 27.34
CA GLY A 58 5.09 -17.87 27.89
C GLY A 58 5.37 -17.66 29.38
N ILE A 59 5.27 -16.42 29.90
CA ILE A 59 5.35 -16.13 31.34
C ILE A 59 4.11 -16.70 32.05
N ALA A 60 2.92 -16.49 31.50
CA ALA A 60 1.65 -16.93 32.09
C ALA A 60 1.45 -18.46 32.01
N LEU A 61 1.91 -19.08 30.92
CA LEU A 61 1.74 -20.50 30.61
C LEU A 61 3.11 -21.15 30.35
N PRO A 62 3.77 -21.71 31.39
CA PRO A 62 5.10 -22.32 31.25
C PRO A 62 5.17 -23.41 30.17
N SER A 63 4.10 -24.17 29.97
CA SER A 63 4.00 -25.19 28.92
C SER A 63 4.07 -24.60 27.50
N PHE A 64 3.55 -23.38 27.31
CA PHE A 64 3.65 -22.66 26.04
C PHE A 64 5.09 -22.19 25.80
N ALA A 65 5.78 -21.71 26.84
CA ALA A 65 7.20 -21.36 26.74
C ALA A 65 8.04 -22.57 26.32
N THR A 66 7.86 -23.74 26.95
CA THR A 66 8.58 -24.96 26.56
C THR A 66 8.27 -25.40 25.13
N PHE A 67 7.03 -25.21 24.65
CA PHE A 67 6.67 -25.49 23.27
C PHE A 67 7.39 -24.55 22.29
N VAL A 68 7.39 -23.24 22.56
CA VAL A 68 8.07 -22.23 21.73
C VAL A 68 9.58 -22.46 21.74
N PHE A 69 10.17 -22.71 22.91
CA PHE A 69 11.59 -23.02 23.02
C PHE A 69 11.94 -24.35 22.38
N GLY A 70 11.03 -25.32 22.28
CA GLY A 70 11.25 -26.57 21.54
C GLY A 70 11.47 -26.37 20.04
N LEU A 71 11.17 -25.19 19.48
CA LEU A 71 11.50 -24.82 18.10
C LEU A 71 12.97 -24.39 17.95
N PHE A 72 13.69 -24.18 19.06
CA PHE A 72 15.06 -23.67 19.10
C PHE A 72 15.94 -24.55 20.00
N THR A 73 17.22 -24.70 19.66
CA THR A 73 18.17 -25.38 20.57
C THR A 73 18.61 -24.40 21.65
N VAL A 74 17.96 -24.45 22.82
CA VAL A 74 18.35 -23.65 23.98
C VAL A 74 19.55 -24.31 24.67
N PRO A 75 20.68 -23.61 24.86
CA PRO A 75 21.82 -24.15 25.60
C PRO A 75 21.46 -24.44 27.07
N ASP A 76 21.99 -25.53 27.64
CA ASP A 76 21.68 -25.97 29.02
C ASP A 76 21.95 -24.88 30.08
N TRP A 77 22.96 -24.04 29.87
CA TRP A 77 23.33 -22.95 30.77
C TRP A 77 22.29 -21.81 30.82
N LEU A 78 21.41 -21.70 29.82
CA LEU A 78 20.39 -20.65 29.74
C LEU A 78 19.12 -21.01 30.51
N HIS A 79 18.87 -22.29 30.81
CA HIS A 79 17.67 -22.78 31.51
C HIS A 79 17.32 -22.01 32.79
N PRO A 80 18.24 -21.76 33.74
CA PRO A 80 17.92 -21.01 34.95
C PRO A 80 17.59 -19.54 34.67
N TRP A 81 18.12 -18.97 33.58
CA TRP A 81 17.93 -17.57 33.21
C TRP A 81 16.69 -17.33 32.36
N VAL A 82 16.08 -18.37 31.77
CA VAL A 82 14.93 -18.23 30.84
C VAL A 82 13.85 -17.33 31.41
N ARG A 83 13.41 -17.54 32.66
CA ARG A 83 12.36 -16.72 33.28
C ARG A 83 12.77 -15.25 33.42
N LEU A 84 14.01 -15.01 33.84
CA LEU A 84 14.54 -13.66 34.03
C LEU A 84 14.68 -12.94 32.69
N VAL A 85 15.17 -13.64 31.66
CA VAL A 85 15.23 -13.13 30.28
C VAL A 85 13.82 -12.84 29.75
N MET A 86 12.84 -13.71 29.97
CA MET A 86 11.46 -13.48 29.54
C MET A 86 10.84 -12.27 30.24
N LEU A 87 11.04 -12.12 31.55
CA LEU A 87 10.59 -10.93 32.29
C LEU A 87 11.27 -9.66 31.77
N ALA A 88 12.57 -9.70 31.54
CA ALA A 88 13.30 -8.58 30.94
C ALA A 88 12.74 -8.25 29.56
N LEU A 89 12.49 -9.25 28.72
CA LEU A 89 11.96 -9.09 27.37
C LEU A 89 10.52 -8.53 27.37
N ALA A 90 9.69 -8.93 28.35
CA ALA A 90 8.34 -8.39 28.54
C ALA A 90 8.34 -6.89 28.87
N VAL A 91 9.38 -6.39 29.54
CA VAL A 91 9.57 -4.98 29.84
C VAL A 91 10.23 -4.24 28.69
N VAL A 92 11.24 -4.82 28.05
CA VAL A 92 12.06 -4.17 27.02
C VAL A 92 11.34 -4.04 25.67
N LEU A 93 10.58 -5.06 25.24
CA LEU A 93 9.97 -5.05 23.91
C LEU A 93 9.04 -3.85 23.66
N PRO A 94 8.13 -3.48 24.58
CA PRO A 94 7.32 -2.29 24.38
C PRO A 94 8.13 -0.99 24.41
N LEU A 95 9.18 -0.91 25.23
CA LEU A 95 10.08 0.24 25.25
C LEU A 95 10.82 0.39 23.91
N VAL A 96 11.20 -0.72 23.27
CA VAL A 96 11.75 -0.73 21.90
C VAL A 96 10.73 -0.18 20.91
N VAL A 97 9.46 -0.60 20.99
CA VAL A 97 8.39 -0.04 20.14
C VAL A 97 8.28 1.48 20.32
N GLY A 98 8.27 1.96 21.56
CA GLY A 98 8.23 3.38 21.89
C GLY A 98 9.46 4.14 21.36
N ALA A 99 10.66 3.59 21.55
CA ALA A 99 11.91 4.16 21.06
C ALA A 99 11.95 4.26 19.53
N LEU A 100 11.54 3.20 18.82
CA LEU A 100 11.45 3.19 17.37
C LEU A 100 10.39 4.20 16.88
N SER A 101 9.25 4.30 17.56
CA SER A 101 8.20 5.27 17.21
C SER A 101 8.67 6.73 17.32
N SER A 102 9.53 7.03 18.30
CA SER A 102 10.10 8.37 18.49
C SER A 102 10.98 8.84 17.33
N ARG A 103 11.45 7.89 16.50
CA ARG A 103 12.27 8.17 15.33
C ARG A 103 11.46 8.42 14.07
N LEU A 104 10.16 8.07 14.02
CA LEU A 104 9.32 8.26 12.83
C LEU A 104 9.15 9.72 12.42
N PRO A 105 8.92 10.69 13.32
CA PRO A 105 8.83 12.10 12.93
C PRO A 105 10.12 12.61 12.26
N ASP A 106 9.98 13.65 11.44
CA ASP A 106 11.12 14.37 10.87
C ASP A 106 12.04 14.89 11.96
N ALA A 107 13.32 15.05 11.64
CA ALA A 107 14.36 15.45 12.59
C ALA A 107 13.96 16.67 13.45
N ASP A 108 13.25 17.62 12.84
CA ASP A 108 12.81 18.88 13.46
C ASP A 108 11.63 18.70 14.43
N LYS A 109 10.86 17.61 14.28
CA LYS A 109 9.69 17.29 15.10
C LYS A 109 9.94 16.15 16.09
N ARG A 110 11.18 15.67 16.20
CA ARG A 110 11.52 14.57 17.13
C ARG A 110 11.36 15.02 18.58
N PRO A 111 10.71 14.21 19.43
CA PRO A 111 10.53 14.56 20.84
C PRO A 111 11.89 14.60 21.56
N ARG A 112 12.11 15.61 22.40
CA ARG A 112 13.34 15.78 23.21
C ARG A 112 13.01 15.84 24.70
N GLY A 113 13.97 15.44 25.54
CA GLY A 113 13.85 15.49 27.00
C GLY A 113 12.65 14.69 27.53
N ARG A 114 11.78 15.33 28.32
CA ARG A 114 10.61 14.68 28.92
C ARG A 114 9.63 14.11 27.89
N ALA A 115 9.51 14.75 26.72
CA ALA A 115 8.65 14.26 25.64
C ALA A 115 9.18 12.94 25.04
N LEU A 116 10.50 12.74 25.02
CA LEU A 116 11.11 11.49 24.56
C LEU A 116 10.79 10.35 25.52
N ALA A 117 10.98 10.57 26.82
CA ALA A 117 10.64 9.58 27.86
C ALA A 117 9.16 9.20 27.81
N ALA A 118 8.27 10.18 27.68
CA ALA A 118 6.83 9.93 27.52
C ALA A 118 6.51 9.14 26.24
N THR A 119 7.21 9.39 25.13
CA THR A 119 7.03 8.66 23.87
C THR A 119 7.51 7.21 23.99
N VAL A 120 8.64 6.98 24.66
CA VAL A 120 9.18 5.64 24.93
C VAL A 120 8.22 4.84 25.83
N LEU A 121 7.67 5.45 26.88
CA LEU A 121 6.67 4.83 27.76
C LEU A 121 5.33 4.56 27.05
N ARG A 122 4.94 5.39 26.08
CA ARG A 122 3.81 5.08 25.19
C ARG A 122 4.04 3.86 24.30
N GLY A 123 5.25 3.31 24.29
CA GLY A 123 5.55 2.02 23.69
C GLY A 123 4.68 0.86 24.20
N TYR A 124 4.25 0.86 25.47
CA TYR A 124 3.34 -0.15 26.04
C TYR A 124 1.97 -0.18 25.35
N PRO A 125 1.17 0.90 25.37
CA PRO A 125 -0.11 0.91 24.66
C PRO A 125 0.07 0.77 23.14
N ASN A 126 1.14 1.31 22.56
CA ASN A 126 1.41 1.20 21.12
C ASN A 126 1.72 -0.25 20.69
N ALA A 127 2.50 -0.99 21.47
CA ALA A 127 2.82 -2.39 21.17
C ALA A 127 1.55 -3.25 21.20
N LEU A 128 0.67 -3.03 22.18
CA LEU A 128 -0.63 -3.70 22.24
C LEU A 128 -1.52 -3.32 21.05
N ALA A 129 -1.58 -2.03 20.70
CA ALA A 129 -2.33 -1.54 19.54
C ALA A 129 -1.91 -2.24 18.26
N LEU A 130 -0.59 -2.22 17.98
CA LEU A 130 0.00 -2.84 16.81
C LEU A 130 -0.27 -4.34 16.79
N PHE A 131 -0.12 -5.02 17.92
CA PHE A 131 -0.44 -6.44 18.02
C PHE A 131 -1.90 -6.74 17.65
N VAL A 132 -2.85 -6.04 18.28
CA VAL A 132 -4.29 -6.25 18.02
C VAL A 132 -4.60 -6.05 16.55
N VAL A 133 -4.03 -5.01 15.95
CA VAL A 133 -4.22 -4.67 14.55
C VAL A 133 -3.59 -5.73 13.62
N ILE A 134 -2.36 -6.17 13.89
CA ILE A 134 -1.68 -7.22 13.12
C ILE A 134 -2.42 -8.55 13.23
N ALA A 135 -2.80 -8.94 14.45
CA ALA A 135 -3.58 -10.15 14.71
C ALA A 135 -4.92 -10.10 13.97
N TRP A 136 -5.63 -8.96 14.02
CA TRP A 136 -6.86 -8.75 13.27
C TRP A 136 -6.65 -8.93 11.76
N MET A 137 -5.61 -8.30 11.21
CA MET A 137 -5.26 -8.40 9.79
C MET A 137 -4.89 -9.83 9.35
N MET A 138 -4.25 -10.61 10.24
CA MET A 138 -3.96 -12.02 10.01
C MET A 138 -5.23 -12.83 9.72
N PHE A 139 -6.37 -12.44 10.29
CA PHE A 139 -7.65 -13.10 10.00
C PHE A 139 -8.41 -12.45 8.84
N VAL A 140 -8.45 -11.11 8.78
CA VAL A 140 -9.26 -10.40 7.78
C VAL A 140 -8.71 -10.54 6.35
N ALA A 141 -7.40 -10.40 6.16
CA ALA A 141 -6.82 -10.42 4.82
C ALA A 141 -7.02 -11.77 4.09
N PRO A 142 -6.80 -12.94 4.73
CA PRO A 142 -7.12 -14.23 4.11
C PRO A 142 -8.60 -14.40 3.79
N ILE A 143 -9.52 -13.97 4.67
CA ILE A 143 -10.96 -14.05 4.43
C ILE A 143 -11.35 -13.21 3.21
N GLY A 144 -10.80 -12.00 3.09
CA GLY A 144 -10.97 -11.14 1.92
C GLY A 144 -10.49 -11.83 0.64
N LYS A 145 -9.28 -12.42 0.67
CA LYS A 145 -8.69 -13.13 -0.47
C LYS A 145 -9.50 -14.37 -0.88
N LEU A 146 -10.00 -15.14 0.08
CA LEU A 146 -10.87 -16.29 -0.17
C LEU A 146 -12.18 -15.89 -0.84
N ARG A 147 -12.81 -14.79 -0.40
CA ARG A 147 -14.01 -14.24 -1.04
C ARG A 147 -13.75 -13.76 -2.46
N ALA A 148 -12.63 -13.05 -2.68
CA ALA A 148 -12.23 -12.61 -4.01
C ALA A 148 -12.01 -13.80 -4.96
N LEU A 149 -11.31 -14.84 -4.48
CA LEU A 149 -11.07 -16.06 -5.25
C LEU A 149 -12.38 -16.81 -5.56
N ALA A 150 -13.28 -16.92 -4.57
CA ALA A 150 -14.60 -17.54 -4.77
C ALA A 150 -15.43 -16.82 -5.84
N LYS A 151 -15.32 -15.49 -5.91
CA LYS A 151 -15.97 -14.67 -6.94
C LYS A 151 -15.19 -14.60 -8.26
N ARG A 152 -14.00 -15.22 -8.35
CA ARG A 152 -13.05 -15.08 -9.48
C ARG A 152 -12.73 -13.62 -9.79
N TRP A 153 -12.51 -12.83 -8.75
CA TRP A 153 -12.14 -11.43 -8.86
C TRP A 153 -10.65 -11.26 -8.63
N ASP A 154 -10.07 -10.37 -9.41
CA ASP A 154 -8.70 -9.92 -9.24
C ASP A 154 -8.65 -8.73 -8.29
N SER A 155 -7.50 -8.55 -7.64
CA SER A 155 -7.24 -7.44 -6.72
C SER A 155 -6.08 -6.58 -7.23
N VAL A 156 -6.28 -5.27 -7.27
CA VAL A 156 -5.25 -4.29 -7.58
C VAL A 156 -5.24 -3.23 -6.49
N HIS A 157 -4.04 -2.89 -6.03
CA HIS A 157 -3.81 -1.82 -5.06
C HIS A 157 -3.08 -0.68 -5.76
N VAL A 158 -3.60 0.53 -5.64
CA VAL A 158 -2.95 1.75 -6.13
C VAL A 158 -2.61 2.60 -4.91
N PRO A 159 -1.33 2.76 -4.57
CA PRO A 159 -0.92 3.52 -3.40
C PRO A 159 -1.17 5.00 -3.67
N ILE A 160 -1.89 5.63 -2.75
CA ILE A 160 -2.24 7.05 -2.82
C ILE A 160 -2.17 7.63 -1.41
N ALA A 161 -1.88 8.91 -1.24
CA ALA A 161 -1.99 9.57 0.06
C ALA A 161 -2.94 10.76 -0.04
N VAL A 162 -4.13 10.61 0.54
CA VAL A 162 -5.19 11.63 0.47
C VAL A 162 -4.82 12.85 1.30
N LYS A 163 -4.91 14.05 0.72
CA LYS A 163 -4.62 15.29 1.44
C LYS A 163 -5.57 15.50 2.63
N PRO A 164 -5.10 16.07 3.75
CA PRO A 164 -5.93 16.30 4.94
C PRO A 164 -7.23 17.05 4.61
N GLY A 165 -8.37 16.52 5.07
CA GLY A 165 -9.69 17.13 4.85
C GLY A 165 -10.23 17.04 3.41
N ARG A 166 -9.55 16.33 2.49
CA ARG A 166 -9.97 16.21 1.08
C ARG A 166 -10.57 14.85 0.70
N TYR A 167 -10.75 13.96 1.67
CA TYR A 167 -11.26 12.59 1.44
C TYR A 167 -12.53 12.54 0.61
N GLU A 168 -13.58 13.25 1.01
CA GLU A 168 -14.86 13.22 0.29
C GLU A 168 -14.77 13.78 -1.14
N ARG A 169 -13.85 14.73 -1.37
CA ARG A 169 -13.59 15.28 -2.70
C ARG A 169 -12.92 14.24 -3.58
N VAL A 170 -11.90 13.55 -3.09
CA VAL A 170 -11.25 12.45 -3.82
C VAL A 170 -12.26 11.33 -4.12
N VAL A 171 -13.13 10.95 -3.18
CA VAL A 171 -14.20 9.97 -3.45
C VAL A 171 -15.10 10.43 -4.60
N ALA A 172 -15.45 11.71 -4.64
CA ALA A 172 -16.29 12.28 -5.70
C ALA A 172 -15.60 12.31 -7.05
N ASP A 173 -14.33 12.74 -7.09
CA ASP A 173 -13.54 12.81 -8.31
C ASP A 173 -13.35 11.40 -8.93
N LEU A 174 -13.04 10.40 -8.09
CA LEU A 174 -12.89 9.01 -8.52
C LEU A 174 -14.22 8.38 -8.96
N ALA A 175 -15.33 8.70 -8.29
CA ALA A 175 -16.65 8.25 -8.73
C ALA A 175 -17.00 8.82 -10.11
N GLY A 176 -16.77 10.11 -10.33
CA GLY A 176 -16.98 10.76 -11.62
C GLY A 176 -16.09 10.19 -12.71
N ALA A 177 -14.85 9.82 -12.40
CA ALA A 177 -13.95 9.16 -13.36
C ALA A 177 -14.47 7.78 -13.81
N LEU A 178 -14.98 6.99 -12.87
CA LEU A 178 -15.58 5.69 -13.17
C LEU A 178 -16.86 5.82 -13.98
N GLU A 179 -17.72 6.80 -13.65
CA GLU A 179 -18.93 7.08 -14.41
C GLU A 179 -18.62 7.53 -15.85
N ARG A 180 -17.63 8.42 -16.05
CA ARG A 180 -17.13 8.80 -17.39
C ARG A 180 -16.60 7.61 -18.19
N ALA A 181 -16.07 6.60 -17.51
CA ALA A 181 -15.60 5.35 -18.12
C ALA A 181 -16.73 4.31 -18.32
N GLY A 182 -17.99 4.67 -18.09
CA GLY A 182 -19.15 3.78 -18.25
C GLY A 182 -19.37 2.79 -17.10
N ILE A 183 -18.67 2.97 -15.96
CA ILE A 183 -18.79 2.11 -14.78
C ILE A 183 -19.70 2.82 -13.76
N ASN A 184 -20.98 2.48 -13.78
CA ASN A 184 -21.98 3.07 -12.88
C ASN A 184 -21.79 2.58 -11.44
N VAL A 185 -21.08 3.36 -10.63
CA VAL A 185 -20.79 3.02 -9.23
C VAL A 185 -21.84 3.57 -8.28
N ARG A 186 -22.17 2.80 -7.24
CA ARG A 186 -22.97 3.25 -6.11
C ARG A 186 -22.08 3.40 -4.88
N ARG A 187 -22.20 4.52 -4.17
CA ARG A 187 -21.55 4.69 -2.87
C ARG A 187 -22.19 3.75 -1.85
N ARG A 188 -21.37 2.90 -1.23
CA ARG A 188 -21.72 2.03 -0.10
C ARG A 188 -20.74 2.28 1.04
N ARG A 189 -21.14 1.89 2.25
CA ARG A 189 -20.21 1.84 3.38
C ARG A 189 -19.32 0.61 3.22
N ALA A 190 -18.02 0.78 3.45
CA ALA A 190 -17.11 -0.36 3.46
C ALA A 190 -17.50 -1.37 4.55
N PRO A 191 -17.24 -2.67 4.36
CA PRO A 191 -17.46 -3.67 5.40
C PRO A 191 -16.69 -3.32 6.68
N TRP A 192 -17.38 -3.41 7.82
CA TRP A 192 -16.88 -3.02 9.15
C TRP A 192 -15.50 -3.61 9.51
N ALA A 193 -15.15 -4.79 8.98
CA ALA A 193 -13.87 -5.45 9.23
C ALA A 193 -12.65 -4.62 8.79
N TYR A 194 -12.81 -3.72 7.81
CA TYR A 194 -11.77 -2.83 7.33
C TYR A 194 -11.71 -1.50 8.09
N GLU A 195 -12.73 -1.16 8.88
CA GLU A 195 -12.76 0.07 9.70
C GLU A 195 -12.08 -0.12 11.07
N VAL A 196 -12.05 -1.35 11.59
CA VAL A 196 -11.52 -1.69 12.92
C VAL A 196 -10.05 -1.27 13.11
N PRO A 197 -9.11 -1.53 12.18
CA PRO A 197 -7.73 -1.09 12.31
C PRO A 197 -7.61 0.42 12.49
N GLY A 198 -8.36 1.18 11.68
CA GLY A 198 -8.39 2.64 11.77
C GLY A 198 -8.93 3.14 13.11
N LYS A 199 -10.00 2.53 13.63
CA LYS A 199 -10.58 2.89 14.93
C LYS A 199 -9.64 2.58 16.09
N VAL A 200 -8.97 1.42 16.08
CA VAL A 200 -7.99 1.03 17.10
C VAL A 200 -6.80 1.99 17.10
N LEU A 201 -6.27 2.33 15.92
CA LEU A 201 -5.20 3.32 15.77
C LEU A 201 -5.65 4.73 16.19
N ALA A 202 -6.88 5.13 15.90
CA ALA A 202 -7.45 6.40 16.32
C ALA A 202 -7.61 6.49 17.85
N VAL A 203 -8.01 5.41 18.52
CA VAL A 203 -8.14 5.40 19.99
C VAL A 203 -6.77 5.48 20.67
N LEU A 204 -5.76 4.77 20.14
CA LEU A 204 -4.47 4.57 20.79
C LEU A 204 -3.39 5.58 20.35
N GLY A 205 -3.45 6.09 19.10
CA GLY A 205 -2.47 7.00 18.50
C GLY A 205 -2.66 8.48 18.84
N GLY A 206 -3.68 8.84 19.63
CA GLY A 206 -3.96 10.23 20.01
C GLY A 206 -4.46 11.11 18.87
N GLU A 207 -4.59 12.41 19.13
CA GLU A 207 -5.26 13.38 18.26
C GLU A 207 -4.61 13.52 16.87
N SER A 208 -3.28 13.42 16.79
CA SER A 208 -2.51 13.47 15.54
C SER A 208 -2.76 12.30 14.58
N VAL A 209 -3.12 11.12 15.11
CA VAL A 209 -3.49 9.95 14.29
C VAL A 209 -4.99 9.97 13.97
N ARG A 210 -5.83 10.48 14.89
CA ARG A 210 -7.27 10.66 14.65
C ARG A 210 -7.57 11.59 13.47
N THR A 211 -6.76 12.63 13.26
CA THR A 211 -6.91 13.57 12.13
C THR A 211 -6.52 12.96 10.78
N LEU A 212 -5.73 11.88 10.78
CA LEU A 212 -5.22 11.22 9.58
C LEU A 212 -6.04 9.98 9.20
N VAL A 213 -6.83 9.43 10.14
CA VAL A 213 -7.65 8.25 9.94
C VAL A 213 -9.11 8.67 9.79
N PRO A 214 -9.71 8.59 8.58
CA PRO A 214 -11.13 8.84 8.38
C PRO A 214 -11.95 7.91 9.25
N THR A 215 -12.94 8.47 9.93
CA THR A 215 -13.84 7.70 10.80
C THR A 215 -14.75 6.77 10.00
N ARG A 216 -14.80 6.92 8.66
CA ARG A 216 -15.71 6.23 7.73
C ARG A 216 -14.96 5.94 6.43
N LEU A 217 -14.97 4.69 5.98
CA LEU A 217 -14.41 4.29 4.69
C LEU A 217 -15.54 4.22 3.65
N SER A 218 -15.37 4.95 2.56
CA SER A 218 -16.28 4.94 1.42
C SER A 218 -15.90 3.82 0.45
N GLN A 219 -16.89 3.04 0.02
CA GLN A 219 -16.76 2.03 -1.01
C GLN A 219 -17.58 2.46 -2.24
N LEU A 220 -16.99 2.39 -3.43
CA LEU A 220 -17.69 2.52 -4.70
C LEU A 220 -17.96 1.12 -5.25
N ALA A 221 -19.23 0.75 -5.39
CA ALA A 221 -19.64 -0.60 -5.73
C ALA A 221 -20.44 -0.67 -7.04
N HIS A 222 -20.11 -1.64 -7.86
CA HIS A 222 -20.73 -2.05 -9.11
C HIS A 222 -20.88 -3.59 -9.09
N PRO A 223 -21.84 -4.22 -9.80
CA PRO A 223 -22.04 -5.68 -9.74
C PRO A 223 -20.80 -6.54 -10.00
N GLU A 224 -19.85 -6.04 -10.79
CA GLU A 224 -18.61 -6.75 -11.16
C GLU A 224 -17.32 -6.06 -10.67
N PHE A 225 -17.46 -5.01 -9.85
CA PHE A 225 -16.35 -4.16 -9.43
C PHE A 225 -16.62 -3.50 -8.09
N GLU A 226 -15.66 -3.53 -7.19
CA GLU A 226 -15.70 -2.84 -5.91
C GLU A 226 -14.39 -2.08 -5.71
N MET A 227 -14.48 -0.80 -5.35
CA MET A 227 -13.33 0.03 -5.02
C MET A 227 -13.49 0.58 -3.61
N THR A 228 -12.48 0.40 -2.78
CA THR A 228 -12.46 0.91 -1.41
C THR A 228 -11.35 1.95 -1.30
N LEU A 229 -11.72 3.16 -0.91
CA LEU A 229 -10.77 4.25 -0.71
C LEU A 229 -10.26 4.23 0.73
N HIS A 230 -9.00 3.86 0.92
CA HIS A 230 -8.26 4.09 2.16
C HIS A 230 -7.46 5.40 2.04
N PRO A 231 -7.06 6.01 3.17
CA PRO A 231 -6.24 7.24 3.14
C PRO A 231 -4.91 7.07 2.43
N MET A 232 -4.34 5.87 2.53
CA MET A 232 -3.00 5.52 2.07
C MET A 232 -2.99 4.50 0.92
N ASP A 233 -4.16 4.04 0.49
CA ASP A 233 -4.30 3.00 -0.52
C ASP A 233 -5.66 3.05 -1.22
N LEU A 234 -5.69 2.67 -2.48
CA LEU A 234 -6.91 2.44 -3.23
C LEU A 234 -6.98 0.97 -3.62
N ALA A 235 -7.85 0.23 -2.93
CA ALA A 235 -8.06 -1.18 -3.21
C ALA A 235 -9.20 -1.35 -4.23
N MET A 236 -8.89 -1.96 -5.38
CA MET A 236 -9.85 -2.28 -6.43
C MET A 236 -9.97 -3.80 -6.57
N LEU A 237 -11.21 -4.28 -6.62
CA LEU A 237 -11.58 -5.69 -6.75
C LEU A 237 -12.57 -5.83 -7.89
N GLY A 238 -12.45 -6.85 -8.73
CA GLY A 238 -13.46 -7.09 -9.76
C GLY A 238 -13.06 -8.11 -10.81
N LYS A 239 -13.91 -8.29 -11.81
CA LYS A 239 -13.55 -9.11 -12.99
C LYS A 239 -12.42 -8.45 -13.77
N SER A 240 -11.49 -9.24 -14.31
CA SER A 240 -10.24 -8.75 -14.93
C SER A 240 -10.44 -7.65 -15.96
N ARG A 241 -11.44 -7.77 -16.85
CA ARG A 241 -11.74 -6.76 -17.88
C ARG A 241 -12.23 -5.45 -17.28
N THR A 242 -13.27 -5.50 -16.45
CA THR A 242 -13.84 -4.34 -15.77
C THR A 242 -12.81 -3.65 -14.87
N LEU A 243 -11.99 -4.44 -14.17
CA LEU A 243 -10.90 -3.95 -13.33
C LEU A 243 -9.80 -3.23 -14.13
N ALA A 244 -9.45 -3.75 -15.32
CA ALA A 244 -8.48 -3.10 -16.19
C ALA A 244 -8.98 -1.73 -16.71
N HIS A 245 -10.24 -1.67 -17.14
CA HIS A 245 -10.88 -0.40 -17.56
C HIS A 245 -10.98 0.60 -16.40
N ALA A 246 -11.43 0.15 -15.22
CA ALA A 246 -11.51 0.98 -14.03
C ALA A 246 -10.12 1.53 -13.65
N ARG A 247 -9.10 0.68 -13.63
CA ARG A 247 -7.72 1.10 -13.33
C ARG A 247 -7.22 2.16 -14.30
N ALA A 248 -7.48 2.00 -15.60
CA ALA A 248 -7.07 2.99 -16.60
C ALA A 248 -7.76 4.34 -16.37
N ALA A 249 -9.07 4.35 -16.10
CA ALA A 249 -9.82 5.56 -15.80
C ALA A 249 -9.31 6.26 -14.52
N ILE A 250 -9.08 5.49 -13.46
CA ILE A 250 -8.61 6.00 -12.17
C ILE A 250 -7.20 6.59 -12.29
N VAL A 251 -6.24 5.87 -12.89
CA VAL A 251 -4.85 6.34 -13.00
C VAL A 251 -4.74 7.64 -13.80
N ARG A 252 -5.62 7.84 -14.80
CA ARG A 252 -5.68 9.09 -15.57
C ARG A 252 -6.24 10.25 -14.74
N GLU A 253 -7.24 10.00 -13.91
CA GLU A 253 -7.84 11.06 -13.09
C GLU A 253 -7.01 11.40 -11.85
N LEU A 254 -6.37 10.39 -11.24
CA LEU A 254 -5.72 10.48 -9.94
C LEU A 254 -4.70 11.63 -9.85
N THR A 255 -3.98 11.88 -10.94
CA THR A 255 -3.01 12.98 -11.12
C THR A 255 -3.59 14.37 -10.89
N PHE A 256 -4.90 14.51 -11.04
CA PHE A 256 -5.62 15.77 -10.92
C PHE A 256 -6.52 15.83 -9.68
N THR A 257 -6.46 14.79 -8.83
CA THR A 257 -7.19 14.75 -7.57
C THR A 257 -6.37 15.35 -6.43
N GLU A 258 -7.00 15.54 -5.27
CA GLU A 258 -6.33 15.97 -4.04
C GLU A 258 -5.68 14.78 -3.28
N ALA A 259 -5.10 13.83 -4.00
CA ALA A 259 -4.36 12.70 -3.46
C ALA A 259 -2.97 12.61 -4.10
N TYR A 260 -1.93 12.48 -3.27
CA TYR A 260 -0.57 12.23 -3.72
C TYR A 260 -0.42 10.80 -4.22
N GLN A 261 0.46 10.59 -5.19
CA GLN A 261 0.90 9.25 -5.64
C GLN A 261 2.28 8.87 -5.09
N THR A 262 2.98 9.84 -4.48
CA THR A 262 4.29 9.72 -3.84
C THR A 262 4.21 9.77 -2.32
N TRP A 263 5.27 9.33 -1.64
CA TRP A 263 5.27 9.09 -0.19
C TRP A 263 6.31 9.91 0.57
N THR A 264 7.37 10.41 -0.09
CA THR A 264 8.31 11.35 0.51
C THR A 264 7.81 12.79 0.39
N LYS A 265 8.19 13.65 1.34
CA LYS A 265 7.79 15.06 1.30
C LYS A 265 8.43 15.78 0.12
N GLU A 266 9.66 15.42 -0.17
CA GLU A 266 10.46 15.90 -1.27
C GLU A 266 9.72 15.64 -2.60
N ALA A 267 9.22 14.42 -2.81
CA ALA A 267 8.42 14.07 -3.98
C ALA A 267 7.04 14.76 -3.99
N GLN A 268 6.37 14.86 -2.86
CA GLN A 268 5.07 15.55 -2.75
C GLN A 268 5.15 17.05 -3.11
N VAL A 269 6.28 17.70 -2.86
CA VAL A 269 6.51 19.09 -3.31
C VAL A 269 6.50 19.19 -4.83
N PHE A 270 7.06 18.21 -5.54
CA PHE A 270 6.98 18.15 -7.00
C PHE A 270 5.55 17.91 -7.49
N GLU A 271 4.80 17.01 -6.86
CA GLU A 271 3.37 16.81 -7.18
C GLU A 271 2.55 18.08 -6.99
N ASP A 272 2.75 18.81 -5.90
CA ASP A 272 2.05 20.07 -5.65
C ASP A 272 2.40 21.14 -6.69
N ARG A 273 3.66 21.19 -7.14
CA ARG A 273 4.08 22.07 -8.24
C ARG A 273 3.39 21.67 -9.56
N LEU A 274 3.36 20.38 -9.88
CA LEU A 274 2.69 19.83 -11.06
C LEU A 274 1.18 20.11 -11.06
N ALA A 275 0.52 19.93 -9.92
CA ALA A 275 -0.90 20.20 -9.74
C ALA A 275 -1.24 21.69 -9.93
N ARG A 276 -0.35 22.61 -9.51
CA ARG A 276 -0.48 24.04 -9.80
C ARG A 276 -0.30 24.34 -11.28
N SER A 277 0.72 23.76 -11.93
CA SER A 277 0.92 23.92 -13.38
C SER A 277 -0.26 23.41 -14.20
N ALA A 278 -0.89 22.31 -13.78
CA ALA A 278 -2.08 21.77 -14.44
C ALA A 278 -3.30 22.72 -14.41
N ARG A 279 -3.32 23.69 -13.48
CA ARG A 279 -4.37 24.72 -13.37
C ARG A 279 -4.03 26.01 -14.14
N GLY A 280 -2.87 26.07 -14.80
CA GLY A 280 -2.41 27.22 -15.59
C GLY A 280 -1.39 28.10 -14.89
N ASP A 281 -1.00 27.79 -13.65
CA ASP A 281 -0.20 28.68 -12.78
C ASP A 281 1.30 28.35 -12.70
N GLY A 282 1.86 27.54 -13.62
CA GLY A 282 3.19 26.98 -13.39
C GLY A 282 4.08 26.69 -14.59
N GLU A 283 5.38 26.74 -14.32
CA GLU A 283 6.48 26.54 -15.27
C GLU A 283 6.83 25.05 -15.40
N LEU A 284 6.26 24.37 -16.40
CA LEU A 284 6.47 22.94 -16.64
C LEU A 284 7.90 22.58 -17.05
N GLU A 285 8.65 23.48 -17.70
CA GLU A 285 10.05 23.23 -18.03
C GLU A 285 10.95 23.23 -16.79
N THR A 286 10.74 24.15 -15.85
CA THR A 286 11.59 24.25 -14.64
C THR A 286 11.38 23.05 -13.72
N ILE A 287 10.13 22.60 -13.56
CA ILE A 287 9.82 21.36 -12.84
C ILE A 287 10.54 20.16 -13.47
N GLY A 288 10.53 20.06 -14.80
CA GLY A 288 11.23 18.98 -15.51
C GLY A 288 12.75 19.03 -15.35
N ALA A 289 13.34 20.22 -15.30
CA ALA A 289 14.78 20.38 -15.06
C ALA A 289 15.18 20.02 -13.62
N ASP A 290 14.35 20.41 -12.65
CA ASP A 290 14.58 20.09 -11.23
C ASP A 290 14.44 18.59 -10.97
N LEU A 291 13.42 17.94 -11.57
CA LEU A 291 13.19 16.50 -11.43
C LEU A 291 14.37 15.66 -11.96
N LYS A 292 15.09 16.13 -12.98
CA LYS A 292 16.30 15.46 -13.50
C LYS A 292 17.48 15.47 -12.53
N ARG A 293 17.51 16.44 -11.61
CA ARG A 293 18.60 16.61 -10.63
C ARG A 293 18.23 16.11 -9.25
N ALA A 294 16.95 15.80 -9.02
CA ALA A 294 16.45 15.34 -7.74
C ALA A 294 16.97 13.93 -7.42
N ASP A 295 17.53 13.78 -6.22
CA ASP A 295 17.92 12.47 -5.68
C ASP A 295 16.70 11.81 -5.05
N LEU A 296 15.90 11.14 -5.89
CA LEU A 296 14.68 10.43 -5.50
C LEU A 296 14.83 8.94 -5.77
N ASP A 297 14.11 8.13 -4.99
CA ASP A 297 13.98 6.71 -5.32
C ASP A 297 13.39 6.55 -6.73
N PHE A 298 13.90 5.56 -7.48
CA PHE A 298 13.52 5.34 -8.87
C PHE A 298 12.00 5.28 -9.06
N GLU A 299 11.29 4.68 -8.10
CA GLU A 299 9.84 4.55 -8.21
C GLU A 299 9.11 5.89 -8.06
N GLU A 300 9.50 6.73 -7.11
CA GLU A 300 8.92 8.07 -6.97
C GLU A 300 9.25 8.95 -8.17
N TRP A 301 10.48 8.81 -8.70
CA TRP A 301 10.90 9.50 -9.91
C TRP A 301 10.03 9.10 -11.11
N GLU A 302 9.77 7.80 -11.30
CA GLU A 302 8.92 7.30 -12.39
C GLU A 302 7.48 7.82 -12.27
N ILE A 303 6.94 7.83 -11.05
CA ILE A 303 5.62 8.41 -10.77
C ILE A 303 5.61 9.88 -11.16
N LEU A 304 6.52 10.69 -10.63
CA LEU A 304 6.59 12.13 -10.93
C LEU A 304 6.80 12.41 -12.42
N TYR A 305 7.63 11.62 -13.10
CA TYR A 305 7.85 11.73 -14.53
C TYR A 305 6.57 11.42 -15.32
N ARG A 306 5.83 10.36 -14.95
CA ARG A 306 4.51 10.06 -15.53
C ARG A 306 3.52 11.21 -15.30
N LEU A 307 3.45 11.77 -14.09
CA LEU A 307 2.56 12.91 -13.80
C LEU A 307 2.94 14.13 -14.64
N LEU A 308 4.23 14.43 -14.78
CA LEU A 308 4.72 15.50 -15.64
C LEU A 308 4.25 15.32 -17.08
N LEU A 309 4.36 14.11 -17.64
CA LEU A 309 3.88 13.82 -18.99
C LEU A 309 2.37 13.99 -19.12
N GLN A 310 1.59 13.50 -18.14
CA GLN A 310 0.13 13.64 -18.16
C GLN A 310 -0.33 15.10 -18.05
N VAL A 311 0.34 15.91 -17.22
CA VAL A 311 0.07 17.35 -17.13
C VAL A 311 0.43 18.03 -18.44
N ARG A 312 1.58 17.71 -19.05
CA ARG A 312 1.97 18.23 -20.36
C ARG A 312 0.93 17.90 -21.43
N LEU A 313 0.44 16.67 -21.47
CA LEU A 313 -0.60 16.26 -22.43
C LEU A 313 -1.91 17.02 -22.22
N ARG A 314 -2.33 17.23 -20.97
CA ARG A 314 -3.59 17.94 -20.67
C ARG A 314 -3.53 19.45 -20.92
N VAL A 315 -2.36 20.05 -20.74
CA VAL A 315 -2.13 21.50 -20.96
C VAL A 315 -1.75 21.79 -22.41
N SER A 316 -1.17 20.83 -23.13
CA SER A 316 -0.83 21.00 -24.56
C SER A 316 -2.10 20.97 -25.41
N PRO A 317 -2.22 21.85 -26.42
CA PRO A 317 -3.37 21.88 -27.34
C PRO A 317 -3.39 20.72 -28.35
N THR A 318 -2.37 19.85 -28.35
CA THR A 318 -2.23 18.75 -29.31
C THR A 318 -2.88 17.48 -28.77
N GLU A 319 -4.05 17.17 -29.35
CA GLU A 319 -4.76 15.88 -29.39
C GLU A 319 -5.04 15.14 -28.08
N SER A 320 -6.34 14.90 -27.88
CA SER A 320 -6.87 13.91 -26.94
C SER A 320 -6.15 12.58 -27.07
N ASP A 321 -5.93 11.92 -25.94
CA ASP A 321 -5.47 10.54 -25.76
C ASP A 321 -6.47 9.48 -26.31
N GLU A 322 -7.34 9.89 -27.25
CA GLU A 322 -8.03 8.98 -28.15
C GLU A 322 -6.95 8.44 -29.07
N VAL A 323 -6.54 7.19 -28.82
CA VAL A 323 -6.00 6.38 -29.91
C VAL A 323 -7.09 6.41 -30.96
N ASP A 324 -6.88 7.18 -32.04
CA ASP A 324 -7.70 7.16 -33.25
C ASP A 324 -7.63 5.72 -33.76
N VAL A 325 -8.49 4.87 -33.21
CA VAL A 325 -8.89 3.63 -33.83
C VAL A 325 -9.73 4.10 -35.00
N ARG A 326 -9.05 4.60 -36.04
CA ARG A 326 -9.61 4.58 -37.37
C ARG A 326 -10.06 3.15 -37.51
N ASP A 327 -11.36 2.96 -37.72
CA ASP A 327 -11.92 1.77 -38.34
C ASP A 327 -11.34 1.69 -39.76
N GLU A 328 -10.01 1.57 -39.88
CA GLU A 328 -9.38 1.12 -41.10
C GLU A 328 -9.84 -0.34 -41.21
N PRO A 329 -10.67 -0.65 -42.23
CA PRO A 329 -11.20 -1.98 -42.38
C PRO A 329 -10.01 -2.94 -42.47
N VAL A 330 -9.88 -3.81 -41.47
CA VAL A 330 -8.83 -4.81 -41.43
C VAL A 330 -8.87 -5.56 -42.77
N PRO A 331 -7.83 -5.48 -43.60
CA PRO A 331 -7.87 -6.09 -44.93
C PRO A 331 -8.16 -7.57 -44.79
N PRO A 332 -9.04 -8.15 -45.63
CA PRO A 332 -9.38 -9.56 -45.55
C PRO A 332 -8.10 -10.40 -45.57
N LEU A 333 -8.09 -11.52 -44.84
CA LEU A 333 -6.90 -12.32 -44.52
C LEU A 333 -6.03 -12.63 -45.76
N ARG A 334 -6.67 -12.80 -46.93
CA ARG A 334 -6.02 -12.98 -48.24
C ARG A 334 -5.05 -11.87 -48.61
N GLU A 335 -5.39 -10.61 -48.35
CA GLU A 335 -4.58 -9.44 -48.70
C GLU A 335 -3.40 -9.29 -47.73
N ARG A 336 -3.60 -9.65 -46.46
CA ARG A 336 -2.52 -9.69 -45.46
C ARG A 336 -1.51 -10.80 -45.75
N VAL A 337 -1.99 -11.98 -46.17
CA VAL A 337 -1.12 -13.08 -46.60
C VAL A 337 -0.37 -12.71 -47.88
N ALA A 338 -1.04 -12.11 -48.87
CA ALA A 338 -0.38 -11.67 -50.09
C ALA A 338 0.68 -10.57 -49.83
N ALA A 339 0.39 -9.63 -48.93
CA ALA A 339 1.34 -8.60 -48.53
C ALA A 339 2.55 -9.20 -47.78
N ALA A 340 2.31 -10.13 -46.85
CA ALA A 340 3.38 -10.82 -46.12
C ALA A 340 4.26 -11.66 -47.07
N VAL A 341 3.66 -12.33 -48.06
CA VAL A 341 4.40 -13.09 -49.09
C VAL A 341 5.23 -12.17 -49.98
N ARG A 342 4.74 -10.99 -50.38
CA ARG A 342 5.54 -10.02 -51.15
C ARG A 342 6.74 -9.49 -50.37
N VAL A 343 6.56 -9.21 -49.08
CA VAL A 343 7.64 -8.75 -48.20
C VAL A 343 8.68 -9.86 -47.98
N LEU A 344 8.23 -11.11 -47.78
CA LEU A 344 9.12 -12.27 -47.65
C LEU A 344 9.82 -12.64 -48.96
N ALA A 345 9.22 -12.35 -50.12
CA ALA A 345 9.80 -12.55 -51.44
C ALA A 345 10.77 -11.42 -51.87
N GLY A 346 11.05 -10.44 -51.00
CA GLY A 346 12.06 -9.41 -51.24
C GLY A 346 11.69 -8.36 -52.29
N GLN A 347 10.43 -8.26 -52.72
CA GLN A 347 9.99 -7.18 -53.61
C GLN A 347 9.66 -5.93 -52.79
N GLN A 348 10.59 -4.96 -52.75
CA GLN A 348 10.28 -3.60 -52.30
C GLN A 348 9.23 -2.97 -53.22
N ASN A 349 8.26 -2.28 -52.62
CA ASN A 349 7.29 -1.45 -53.34
C ASN A 349 8.03 -0.34 -54.10
N GLY A 350 8.28 -0.56 -55.39
CA GLY A 350 8.60 0.50 -56.33
C GLY A 350 7.32 1.21 -56.77
N GLY A 351 7.19 2.49 -56.42
CA GLY A 351 6.07 3.31 -56.87
C GLY A 351 6.13 4.72 -56.31
N ALA A 352 6.92 5.58 -56.96
CA ALA A 352 6.85 7.02 -56.78
C ALA A 352 5.55 7.57 -57.38
N ARG A 353 4.77 8.29 -56.57
CA ARG A 353 4.38 9.70 -56.78
C ARG A 353 3.68 10.23 -55.55
#